data_AF-A0A3C1YCI2-F1
#
_entry.id   AF-A0A3C1YCI2-F1
#
_cell.length_a   1.000
_cell.length_b   1.000
_cell.length_c   1.000
_cell.angle_alpha   90.00
_cell.angle_beta   90.00
_cell.angle_gamma   90.00
#
_symmetry.space_group_name_H-M   'P 1'
#
loop_
_entity.id
_entity.type
_entity.pdbx_description
1 polymer ?
#
loop_
_entity_poly.entity_id
_entity_poly.type
_entity_poly.pdbx_seq_one_letter_code
_entity_poly.pdbx_strand_id
1 'polypeptide(L)' 'MKTTYDLNQKYSTSTKAIHWISTILILILFPLDKYTTGIEGEEKLSLIQTHALLGLEVLILTLIRT' A
#
# COMPACT_ATOMS: atom_id res chain seq x y z
N MET A 1 8.50 -31.61 19.47
CA MET A 1 7.26 -30.82 19.59
C MET A 1 7.13 -29.96 18.34
N LYS A 2 6.06 -30.08 17.55
CA LYS A 2 5.88 -29.31 16.31
C LYS A 2 5.17 -28.00 16.66
N THR A 3 5.86 -26.87 16.51
CA THR A 3 5.29 -25.55 16.76
C THR A 3 4.42 -25.19 15.55
N THR A 4 3.11 -25.15 15.73
CA THR A 4 2.17 -24.73 14.68
C THR A 4 2.02 -23.21 14.76
N TYR A 5 2.43 -22.48 13.72
CA TYR A 5 2.29 -21.03 13.65
C TYR A 5 0.91 -20.66 13.06
N ASP A 6 -0.08 -20.44 13.92
CA ASP A 6 -1.40 -19.97 13.49
C ASP A 6 -1.42 -18.44 13.41
N LEU A 7 -1.51 -17.91 12.20
CA LEU A 7 -1.63 -16.47 11.93
C LEU A 7 -2.94 -15.88 12.48
N ASN A 8 -3.97 -16.70 12.68
CA ASN A 8 -5.22 -16.28 13.30
C ASN A 8 -5.09 -16.03 14.79
N GLN A 9 -4.17 -16.72 15.45
CA GLN A 9 -3.87 -16.54 16.85
C GLN A 9 -2.87 -15.39 17.08
N LYS A 10 -2.04 -15.09 16.08
CA LYS A 10 -0.98 -14.08 16.17
C LYS A 10 -1.45 -12.64 15.85
N TYR A 11 -2.35 -12.46 14.90
CA TYR A 11 -2.76 -11.13 14.44
C TYR A 11 -4.28 -10.92 14.55
N SER A 12 -4.68 -9.72 14.95
CA SER A 12 -6.10 -9.33 14.95
C SER A 12 -6.66 -9.27 13.52
N THR A 13 -7.98 -9.38 13.39
CA THR A 13 -8.66 -9.23 12.09
C THR A 13 -8.37 -7.87 11.47
N SER A 14 -8.32 -6.80 12.27
CA SER A 14 -8.00 -5.44 11.81
C SER A 14 -6.58 -5.33 11.29
N THR A 15 -5.60 -5.91 12.00
CA THR A 15 -4.19 -5.93 11.57
C THR A 15 -4.03 -6.64 10.22
N LYS A 16 -4.74 -7.77 10.03
CA LYS A 16 -4.75 -8.50 8.74
C LYS A 16 -5.41 -7.68 7.63
N ALA A 17 -6.53 -7.02 7.93
CA ALA A 17 -7.23 -6.19 6.96
C ALA A 17 -6.35 -5.02 6.49
N ILE A 18 -5.76 -4.26 7.43
CA ILE A 18 -4.85 -3.16 7.13
C ILE A 18 -3.63 -3.65 6.31
N HIS A 19 -3.10 -4.82 6.65
CA HIS A 19 -2.00 -5.42 5.89
C HIS A 19 -2.36 -5.69 4.42
N TRP A 20 -3.50 -6.34 4.16
CA TRP A 20 -3.92 -6.64 2.79
C TRP A 20 -4.30 -5.39 2.00
N ILE A 21 -4.98 -4.43 2.63
CA ILE A 21 -5.30 -3.13 2.00
C ILE A 21 -4.01 -2.40 1.61
N SER A 22 -3.06 -2.28 2.54
CA SER A 22 -1.78 -1.62 2.28
C SER A 22 -1.00 -2.32 1.17
N THR A 23 -1.07 -3.66 1.10
CA THR A 23 -0.40 -4.45 0.06
C THR A 23 -0.97 -4.12 -1.33
N ILE A 24 -2.29 -4.06 -1.47
CA ILE A 24 -2.95 -3.70 -2.74
C ILE A 24 -2.55 -2.29 -3.16
N LEU A 25 -2.56 -1.33 -2.24
CA LEU A 25 -2.15 0.05 -2.53
C LEU A 25 -0.70 0.15 -2.99
N ILE A 26 0.22 -0.56 -2.33
CA ILE A 26 1.64 -0.60 -2.72
C ILE A 26 1.81 -1.20 -4.12
N LEU A 27 1.06 -2.27 -4.46
CA LEU A 27 1.12 -2.87 -5.79
C LEU A 27 0.61 -1.93 -6.89
N ILE A 28 -0.34 -1.06 -6.59
CA ILE A 28 -0.82 0.00 -7.51
C ILE A 28 0.21 1.12 -7.64
N LEU A 29 0.82 1.54 -6.52
CA LEU A 29 1.80 2.61 -6.47
C LEU A 29 3.11 2.26 -7.18
N PHE A 30 3.59 1.03 -7.01
CA PHE A 30 4.91 0.58 -7.49
C PHE A 30 5.15 0.78 -9.00
N PRO A 31 4.22 0.44 -9.91
CA PRO A 31 4.41 0.64 -11.34
C PRO A 31 4.02 2.05 -11.83
N LEU A 32 3.58 2.97 -10.97
CA LEU A 32 3.02 4.24 -11.44
C LEU A 32 4.02 5.08 -12.27
N ASP A 33 5.31 5.04 -11.92
CA ASP A 33 6.37 5.70 -12.68
C ASP A 33 6.44 5.19 -14.14
N LYS A 34 6.25 3.88 -14.34
CA LYS A 34 6.18 3.28 -15.68
C LYS A 34 4.98 3.81 -16.47
N TYR A 35 3.84 4.04 -15.82
CA TYR A 35 2.66 4.60 -16.48
C TYR A 35 2.82 6.08 -16.85
N THR A 36 3.68 6.81 -16.15
CA THR A 36 3.98 8.22 -16.49
C THR A 36 4.99 8.39 -17.61
N THR A 37 5.54 7.30 -18.15
CA THR A 37 6.49 7.36 -19.26
C THR A 37 5.78 7.82 -20.54
N GLY A 38 6.22 8.94 -21.12
CA GLY A 38 5.60 9.53 -22.31
C GLY A 38 4.38 10.42 -22.04
N ILE A 39 4.00 10.60 -20.76
CA ILE A 39 3.00 11.58 -20.34
C ILE A 39 3.74 12.85 -19.93
N GLU A 40 3.28 14.02 -20.42
CA GLU A 40 3.89 15.31 -20.15
C GLU A 40 2.87 16.34 -19.61
N GLY A 41 3.35 17.46 -19.08
CA GLY A 41 2.51 18.57 -18.65
C GLY A 41 1.61 18.25 -17.44
N GLU A 42 0.41 18.80 -17.45
CA GLU A 42 -0.53 18.76 -16.32
C GLU A 42 -0.98 17.33 -15.95
N GLU A 43 -1.11 16.45 -16.94
CA GLU A 43 -1.52 15.06 -16.72
C GLU A 43 -0.47 14.29 -15.91
N LYS A 44 0.81 14.48 -16.23
CA LYS A 44 1.91 13.90 -15.45
C LYS A 44 1.91 14.42 -14.02
N LEU A 45 1.69 15.72 -13.84
CA LEU A 45 1.66 16.35 -12.51
C LEU A 45 0.50 15.79 -11.67
N SER A 46 -0.68 15.62 -12.26
CA SER A 46 -1.85 15.01 -11.60
C SER A 46 -1.59 13.57 -11.15
N LEU A 47 -0.94 12.76 -12.01
CA LEU A 47 -0.55 11.39 -11.65
C LEU A 47 0.46 11.35 -10.50
N ILE A 48 1.46 12.24 -10.50
CA ILE A 48 2.44 12.37 -9.40
C ILE A 48 1.75 12.79 -8.10
N GLN A 49 0.82 13.75 -8.14
CA GLN A 49 0.05 14.16 -6.96
C GLN A 49 -0.79 13.00 -6.42
N THR A 50 -1.45 12.26 -7.31
CA THR A 50 -2.23 11.06 -6.94
C THR A 50 -1.33 10.01 -6.29
N HIS A 51 -0.13 9.77 -6.84
CA HIS A 51 0.87 8.87 -6.23
C HIS A 51 1.21 9.28 -4.81
N ALA A 52 1.51 10.57 -4.60
CA ALA A 52 1.92 11.08 -3.30
C ALA A 52 0.81 10.95 -2.26
N LEU A 53 -0.45 11.21 -2.63
CA LEU A 53 -1.61 11.05 -1.75
C LEU A 53 -1.82 9.58 -1.35
N LEU A 54 -1.82 8.67 -2.34
CA LEU A 54 -1.93 7.24 -2.08
C LEU A 54 -0.74 6.71 -1.25
N GLY A 55 0.47 7.24 -1.47
CA GLY A 55 1.65 6.93 -0.66
C GLY A 55 1.51 7.39 0.80
N LEU A 56 0.93 8.57 1.02
CA LEU A 56 0.63 9.07 2.37
C LEU A 56 -0.41 8.19 3.08
N GLU A 57 -1.45 7.74 2.38
CA GLU A 57 -2.42 6.78 2.93
C GLU A 57 -1.75 5.47 3.36
N VAL A 58 -0.89 4.90 2.52
CA VAL A 58 -0.11 3.70 2.86
C VAL A 58 0.76 3.92 4.09
N LEU A 59 1.40 5.09 4.22
CA LEU A 59 2.20 5.42 5.39
C LEU A 59 1.35 5.44 6.67
N ILE A 60 0.19 6.11 6.64
CA ILE A 60 -0.73 6.18 7.78
C ILE A 60 -1.19 4.77 8.17
N LEU A 61 -1.66 3.98 7.19
CA LEU A 61 -2.07 2.59 7.41
C LEU A 61 -0.95 1.75 8.03
N THR A 62 0.29 1.97 7.59
CA THR A 62 1.47 1.27 8.12
C THR A 62 1.75 1.67 9.56
N LEU A 63 1.62 2.94 9.92
CA LEU A 63 1.87 3.44 11.28
C LEU A 63 0.83 2.93 12.29
N ILE A 64 -0.45 2.84 11.87
CA ILE A 64 -1.53 2.35 12.75
C ILE A 64 -1.63 0.82 12.80
N ARG A 65 -0.85 0.10 11.97
CA ARG A 65 -0.85 -1.37 11.91
C ARG A 65 -0.05 -1.94 13.09
N THR A 66 -0.71 -2.10 14.23
CA THR A 66 -0.20 -2.82 15.43
C THR A 66 -0.63 -4.28 15.46
#